data_AF-A0A6L5G7Q5-F1
#
_entry.id   AF-A0A6L5G7Q5-F1
#
_cell.length_a   1.000
_cell.length_b   1.000
_cell.length_c   1.000
_cell.angle_alpha   90.00
_cell.angle_beta   90.00
_cell.angle_gamma   90.00
#
_symmetry.space_group_name_H-M   'P 1'
#
loop_
_entity.id
_entity.type
_entity.pdbx_description
1 polymer ?
#
loop_
_entity_poly.entity_id
_entity_poly.type
_entity_poly.pdbx_seq_one_letter_code
_entity_poly.pdbx_strand_id
1 'polypeptide(L)'
;MPHMEAEQLIKAANELFQIESDAHAGAASLAAAMAETSGALASGGLSMGEALGGAAEAWAGKRMKPTGELVVNLAEFLTVYSQEMVDLDEFTGNEFEKHKGLVQRRSSSNVM
;
A
#
# COMPACT_ATOMS: atom_id res chain seq x y z
N MET A 1 0.70 -14.26 -15.84
CA MET A 1 1.36 -13.03 -15.35
C MET A 1 2.65 -13.46 -14.70
N PRO A 2 3.78 -12.73 -14.82
CA PRO A 2 4.98 -13.09 -14.07
C PRO A 2 4.62 -13.05 -12.58
N HIS A 3 4.76 -14.18 -11.90
CA HIS A 3 4.57 -14.23 -10.45
C HIS A 3 5.70 -13.40 -9.83
N MET A 4 5.35 -12.30 -9.17
CA MET A 4 6.28 -11.62 -8.28
C MET A 4 6.48 -12.51 -7.06
N GLU A 5 7.73 -12.72 -6.67
CA GLU A 5 8.08 -13.42 -5.44
C GLU A 5 7.60 -12.62 -4.21
N ALA A 6 7.30 -13.29 -3.10
CA ALA A 6 6.78 -12.65 -1.89
C ALA A 6 7.64 -11.47 -1.40
N GLU A 7 8.97 -11.60 -1.48
CA GLU A 7 9.90 -10.52 -1.14
C GLU A 7 9.74 -9.28 -2.02
N GLN A 8 9.44 -9.45 -3.31
CA GLN A 8 9.22 -8.35 -4.25
C GLN A 8 7.91 -7.62 -3.96
N LEU A 9 6.87 -8.34 -3.52
CA LEU A 9 5.59 -7.77 -3.10
C LEU A 9 5.75 -6.94 -1.81
N ILE A 10 6.48 -7.45 -0.82
CA ILE A 10 6.81 -6.69 0.40
C ILE A 10 7.61 -5.42 0.04
N LYS A 11 8.60 -5.54 -0.84
CA LYS A 11 9.39 -4.38 -1.27
C LYS A 11 8.50 -3.32 -1.95
N ALA A 12 7.62 -3.74 -2.86
CA ALA A 12 6.68 -2.83 -3.52
C ALA A 12 5.70 -2.18 -2.53
N ALA A 13 5.21 -2.92 -1.53
CA ALA A 13 4.36 -2.37 -0.46
C ALA A 13 5.09 -1.27 0.33
N ASN A 14 6.34 -1.50 0.71
CA ASN A 14 7.16 -0.50 1.42
C ASN A 14 7.41 0.76 0.58
N GLU A 15 7.65 0.60 -0.73
CA GLU A 15 7.78 1.73 -1.65
C GLU A 15 6.47 2.53 -1.74
N LEU A 16 5.32 1.88 -1.77
CA LEU A 16 4.00 2.55 -1.76
C LEU A 16 3.74 3.31 -0.47
N PHE A 17 4.08 2.74 0.70
CA PHE A 17 3.98 3.45 1.98
C PHE A 17 4.86 4.70 2.02
N GLN A 18 6.09 4.61 1.48
CA GLN A 18 6.97 5.77 1.41
C GLN A 18 6.40 6.85 0.46
N ILE A 19 5.88 6.45 -0.70
CA ILE A 19 5.22 7.36 -1.64
C ILE A 19 4.03 8.07 -0.98
N GLU A 20 3.21 7.36 -0.21
CA GLU A 20 2.09 7.98 0.50
C GLU A 20 2.58 9.00 1.52
N SER A 21 3.57 8.65 2.34
CA SER A 21 4.16 9.55 3.33
C SER A 21 4.72 10.82 2.70
N ASP A 22 5.50 10.69 1.61
CA ASP A 22 6.10 11.82 0.91
C ASP A 22 5.04 12.73 0.27
N ALA A 23 4.03 12.12 -0.37
CA ALA A 23 2.92 12.84 -0.97
C ALA A 23 2.07 13.56 0.09
N HIS A 24 1.84 12.92 1.24
CA HIS A 24 1.11 13.50 2.36
C HIS A 24 1.83 14.74 2.89
N ALA A 25 3.13 14.65 3.13
CA ALA A 25 3.93 15.76 3.64
C ALA A 25 3.90 16.98 2.69
N GLY A 26 4.15 16.75 1.40
CA GLY A 26 4.14 17.81 0.39
C GLY A 26 2.76 18.46 0.25
N ALA A 27 1.71 17.66 0.27
CA ALA A 27 0.36 18.18 0.09
C ALA A 27 -0.21 18.86 1.32
N ALA A 28 0.15 18.43 2.53
CA ALA A 28 -0.18 19.11 3.78
C ALA A 28 0.49 20.49 3.83
N SER A 29 1.76 20.58 3.41
CA SER A 29 2.48 21.85 3.29
C SER A 29 1.77 22.82 2.33
N LEU A 30 1.35 22.35 1.16
CA LEU A 30 0.59 23.17 0.20
C LEU A 30 -0.77 23.61 0.79
N ALA A 31 -1.50 22.72 1.46
CA ALA A 31 -2.77 23.04 2.10
C ALA A 31 -2.61 24.14 3.18
N ALA A 32 -1.58 24.03 4.01
CA ALA A 32 -1.27 25.02 5.04
C ALA A 32 -0.93 26.39 4.44
N ALA A 33 -0.10 26.43 3.39
CA ALA A 33 0.26 27.68 2.70
C ALA A 33 -0.97 28.35 2.06
N MET A 34 -1.89 27.58 1.48
CA MET A 34 -3.14 28.11 0.94
C MET A 34 -4.06 28.66 2.04
N ALA A 35 -4.15 27.97 3.19
CA ALA A 35 -4.95 28.41 4.33
C ALA A 35 -4.42 29.71 4.96
N GLU A 36 -3.09 29.82 5.13
CA GLU A 36 -2.44 31.04 5.61
C GLU A 36 -2.68 32.22 4.67
N THR A 37 -2.45 32.01 3.36
CA THR A 37 -2.68 33.03 2.34
C THR A 37 -4.15 33.44 2.27
N SER A 38 -5.07 32.48 2.40
CA SER A 38 -6.51 32.72 2.48
C SER A 38 -6.85 33.68 3.63
N GLY A 39 -6.30 33.44 4.83
CA GLY A 39 -6.50 34.30 6.00
C GLY A 39 -5.97 35.73 5.80
N ALA A 40 -4.80 35.86 5.17
CA ALA A 40 -4.23 37.17 4.84
C ALA A 40 -5.09 37.95 3.82
N LEU A 41 -5.62 37.28 2.80
CA LEU A 41 -6.46 37.91 1.77
C LEU A 41 -7.85 38.28 2.32
N ALA A 42 -8.45 37.39 3.11
CA ALA A 42 -9.76 37.63 3.74
C ALA A 42 -9.69 38.80 4.74
N SER A 43 -8.64 38.89 5.55
CA SER A 43 -8.43 40.04 6.45
C SER A 43 -8.22 41.36 5.72
N GLY A 44 -7.70 41.32 4.48
CA GLY A 44 -7.65 42.45 3.55
C GLY A 44 -8.98 42.80 2.86
N GLY A 45 -10.07 42.09 3.16
CA GLY A 45 -11.39 42.30 2.56
C GLY A 45 -11.53 41.74 1.14
N LEU A 46 -10.63 40.87 0.70
CA LEU A 46 -10.65 40.29 -0.64
C LEU A 46 -11.42 38.97 -0.65
N SER A 47 -12.50 38.90 -1.43
CA SER A 47 -13.34 37.69 -1.58
C SER A 47 -12.58 36.47 -2.14
N MET A 48 -11.45 36.68 -2.81
CA MET A 48 -10.57 35.59 -3.25
C MET A 48 -9.97 34.78 -2.09
N GLY A 49 -9.91 35.36 -0.87
CA GLY A 49 -9.44 34.66 0.32
C GLY A 49 -10.33 33.47 0.65
N GLU A 50 -11.64 33.67 0.78
CA GLU A 50 -12.61 32.60 1.05
C GLU A 50 -12.57 31.49 -0.03
N ALA A 51 -12.45 31.90 -1.30
CA ALA A 51 -12.32 30.95 -2.40
C ALA A 51 -11.04 30.10 -2.30
N LEU A 52 -9.91 30.70 -1.89
CA LEU A 52 -8.66 29.99 -1.68
C LEU A 52 -8.73 29.04 -0.46
N GLY A 53 -9.39 29.45 0.62
CA GLY A 53 -9.66 28.59 1.77
C GLY A 53 -10.49 27.35 1.38
N GLY A 54 -11.58 27.55 0.64
CA GLY A 54 -12.39 26.44 0.11
C GLY A 54 -11.62 25.53 -0.86
N ALA A 55 -10.70 26.10 -1.66
CA ALA A 55 -9.80 25.31 -2.50
C ALA A 55 -8.82 24.47 -1.67
N ALA A 56 -8.30 25.01 -0.57
CA ALA A 56 -7.41 24.29 0.34
C ALA A 56 -8.11 23.10 1.01
N GLU A 57 -9.33 23.30 1.49
CA GLU A 57 -10.16 22.22 2.06
C GLU A 57 -10.50 21.15 1.02
N ALA A 58 -10.86 21.56 -0.21
CA ALA A 58 -11.13 20.62 -1.29
C ALA A 58 -9.89 19.81 -1.69
N TRP A 59 -8.71 20.45 -1.71
CA TRP A 59 -7.44 19.77 -1.95
C TRP A 59 -7.16 18.70 -0.89
N ALA A 60 -7.21 19.07 0.39
CA ALA A 60 -6.93 18.15 1.49
C ALA A 60 -7.98 17.02 1.58
N GLY A 61 -9.26 17.38 1.59
CA GLY A 61 -10.35 16.43 1.87
C GLY A 61 -10.81 15.61 0.67
N LYS A 62 -10.76 16.16 -0.55
CA LYS A 62 -11.34 15.50 -1.75
C LYS A 62 -10.31 14.93 -2.70
N ARG A 63 -9.04 15.31 -2.57
CA ARG A 63 -7.97 14.80 -3.43
C ARG A 63 -6.94 14.01 -2.64
N MET A 64 -6.33 14.64 -1.65
CA MET A 64 -5.23 14.01 -0.93
C MET A 64 -5.67 12.82 -0.10
N LYS A 65 -6.69 12.99 0.76
CA LYS A 65 -7.15 11.90 1.62
C LYS A 65 -7.57 10.65 0.83
N PRO A 66 -8.45 10.74 -0.19
CA PRO A 66 -8.82 9.54 -0.97
C PRO A 66 -7.66 8.91 -1.72
N THR A 67 -6.71 9.72 -2.22
CA THR A 67 -5.53 9.19 -2.92
C THR A 67 -4.62 8.43 -1.95
N GLY A 68 -4.36 8.98 -0.77
CA GLY A 68 -3.58 8.31 0.27
C GLY A 68 -4.21 6.99 0.70
N GLU A 69 -5.54 6.97 0.93
CA GLU A 69 -6.29 5.76 1.26
C GLU A 69 -6.14 4.67 0.19
N LEU A 70 -6.20 5.03 -1.11
CA LEU A 70 -6.00 4.05 -2.19
C LEU A 70 -4.59 3.48 -2.22
N VAL A 71 -3.56 4.31 -2.00
CA VAL A 71 -2.16 3.86 -1.98
C VAL A 71 -1.91 2.93 -0.80
N VAL A 72 -2.41 3.28 0.40
CA VAL A 72 -2.32 2.46 1.60
C VAL A 72 -3.03 1.12 1.40
N ASN A 73 -4.28 1.14 0.91
CA ASN A 73 -5.03 -0.10 0.66
C ASN A 73 -4.31 -1.03 -0.32
N LEU A 74 -3.66 -0.48 -1.35
CA LEU A 74 -2.86 -1.27 -2.27
C LEU A 74 -1.62 -1.85 -1.58
N ALA A 75 -0.89 -1.06 -0.80
CA ALA A 75 0.27 -1.52 -0.05
C ALA A 75 -0.10 -2.66 0.92
N GLU A 76 -1.19 -2.49 1.68
CA GLU A 76 -1.72 -3.51 2.59
C GLU A 76 -2.12 -4.79 1.84
N PHE A 77 -2.80 -4.66 0.70
CA PHE A 77 -3.13 -5.81 -0.15
C PHE A 77 -1.87 -6.58 -0.57
N LEU A 78 -0.82 -5.88 -1.01
CA LEU A 78 0.44 -6.51 -1.40
C LEU A 78 1.12 -7.22 -0.21
N THR A 79 1.09 -6.62 0.98
CA THR A 79 1.63 -7.24 2.20
C THR A 79 0.87 -8.51 2.56
N VAL A 80 -0.46 -8.46 2.63
CA VAL A 80 -1.27 -9.64 2.96
C VAL A 80 -1.08 -10.74 1.93
N TYR A 81 -1.13 -10.40 0.64
CA TYR A 81 -0.94 -11.38 -0.43
C TYR A 81 0.45 -12.04 -0.39
N SER A 82 1.49 -11.29 -0.02
CA SER A 82 2.83 -11.87 0.15
C SER A 82 2.92 -12.86 1.33
N GLN A 83 2.19 -12.61 2.41
CA GLN A 83 2.13 -13.51 3.57
C GLN A 83 1.42 -14.81 3.20
N GLU A 84 0.29 -14.72 2.49
CA GLU A 84 -0.44 -15.89 1.99
C GLU A 84 0.43 -16.75 1.05
N MET A 85 1.30 -16.13 0.24
CA MET A 85 2.24 -16.86 -0.62
C MET A 85 3.30 -17.62 0.18
N VAL A 86 3.85 -17.01 1.24
CA VAL A 86 4.82 -17.67 2.14
C VAL A 86 4.17 -18.84 2.87
N ASP A 87 2.96 -18.65 3.40
CA ASP A 87 2.23 -19.70 4.11
C ASP A 87 1.94 -20.92 3.21
N LEU A 88 1.60 -20.68 1.94
CA LEU A 88 1.41 -21.75 0.95
C LEU A 88 2.73 -22.47 0.63
N ASP A 89 3.84 -21.75 0.48
CA ASP A 89 5.14 -22.35 0.19
C ASP A 89 5.64 -23.19 1.38
N GLU A 90 5.51 -22.68 2.62
CA GLU A 90 5.83 -23.42 3.83
C GLU A 90 4.96 -24.67 4.01
N PHE A 91 3.65 -24.57 3.75
CA PHE A 91 2.74 -25.72 3.80
C PHE A 91 3.13 -26.77 2.78
N THR A 92 3.34 -26.39 1.51
CA THR A 92 3.70 -27.33 0.46
C THR A 92 5.09 -27.93 0.68
N GLY A 93 6.09 -27.16 1.11
CA GLY A 93 7.43 -27.67 1.40
C GLY A 93 7.45 -28.66 2.57
N ASN A 94 6.90 -28.27 3.72
CA ASN A 94 6.99 -29.06 4.95
C ASN A 94 6.10 -30.30 4.93
N GLU A 95 4.85 -30.20 4.46
CA GLU A 95 3.95 -31.36 4.40
C GLU A 95 4.37 -32.35 3.30
N PHE A 96 4.88 -31.87 2.17
CA PHE A 96 5.37 -32.75 1.11
C PHE A 96 6.65 -33.49 1.55
N GLU A 97 7.62 -32.83 2.18
CA GLU A 97 8.80 -33.52 2.73
C GLU A 97 8.44 -34.51 3.84
N LYS A 98 7.52 -34.15 4.73
CA LYS A 98 7.01 -35.03 5.80
C LYS A 98 6.31 -36.29 5.25
N HIS A 99 5.66 -36.21 4.09
CA HIS A 99 4.94 -37.33 3.46
C HIS A 99 5.70 -37.97 2.28
N LYS A 100 6.87 -37.45 1.90
CA LYS A 100 7.70 -37.97 0.80
C LYS A 100 8.07 -39.44 0.97
N GLY A 101 8.26 -39.87 2.21
CA GLY A 101 8.52 -41.27 2.56
C GLY A 101 7.36 -42.23 2.26
N LEU A 102 6.12 -41.74 2.13
CA LEU A 102 4.96 -42.55 1.73
C LEU A 102 4.91 -42.78 0.23
N VAL A 103 5.40 -41.82 -0.57
CA VAL A 103 5.49 -41.95 -2.03
C VAL A 103 6.60 -42.94 -2.42
N GLN A 104 7.75 -42.88 -1.75
CA GLN A 104 8.89 -43.78 -2.05
C GLN A 104 8.66 -45.26 -1.66
N ARG A 105 7.86 -45.55 -0.63
CA ARG A 105 7.53 -46.94 -0.23
C ARG A 105 6.67 -47.68 -1.27
N ARG A 106 5.89 -46.98 -2.10
CA ARG A 106 5.09 -47.62 -3.15
C ARG A 106 5.93 -48.10 -4.34
N SER A 107 7.04 -47.44 -4.66
CA SER A 107 7.93 -47.85 -5.77
C SER A 107 8.80 -49.06 -5.45
N SER A 108 8.96 -49.42 -4.18
CA SER A 108 9.81 -50.54 -3.73
C SER A 108 9.03 -51.84 -3.44
N SER A 109 7.69 -51.85 -3.61
CA SER A 109 6.83 -52.99 -3.25
C SER A 109 6.25 -53.78 -4.43
N ASN A 110 6.73 -53.59 -5.67
CA ASN A 110 6.33 -54.36 -6.85
C ASN A 110 7.52 -55.14 -7.46
N VAL A 111 8.28 -55.83 -6.61
CA VAL A 111 9.18 -56.91 -7.05
C VAL A 111 8.78 -58.16 -6.29
N MET A 112 7.77 -58.85 -6.81
CA MET A 112 7.59 -60.31 -6.74
C MET A 112 6.49 -60.74 -7.72
#